data_AF-A0A7R8ZU67-F1
#
_entry.id   AF-A0A7R8ZU67-F1
#
_cell.length_a   1.000
_cell.length_b   1.000
_cell.length_c   1.000
_cell.angle_alpha   90.00
_cell.angle_beta   90.00
_cell.angle_gamma   90.00
#
_symmetry.space_group_name_H-M   'P 1'
#
loop_
_entity.id
_entity.type
_entity.pdbx_description
1 polymer ?
#
loop_
_entity_poly.entity_id
_entity_poly.type
_entity_poly.pdbx_seq_one_letter_code
_entity_poly.pdbx_strand_id
1 'polypeptide(L)'
;MTVAPLWAIIFFVMLITLGLDSQFVMVETVTTAMFDEWPSLRMYKSKVVVAVCAVGWLLGLLFCTPGGIYLFNLIDSYAAGYSLLLIAIAEIILVTYVYGYVRFSENIKQMIGPQNIFLRLYWSCTWHILAPVLLT
;
A
#
# COMPACT_ATOMS: atom_id res chain seq x y z
N MET A 1 -10.98 -18.08 -32.44
CA MET A 1 -10.13 -18.90 -31.54
C MET A 1 -10.94 -20.12 -31.10
N THR A 2 -10.55 -21.33 -31.48
CA THR A 2 -11.36 -22.57 -31.31
C THR A 2 -11.53 -23.04 -29.87
N VAL A 3 -10.77 -22.47 -28.93
CA VAL A 3 -10.90 -22.72 -27.47
C VAL A 3 -11.16 -21.41 -26.69
N ALA A 4 -11.83 -20.44 -27.33
CA ALA A 4 -12.15 -19.14 -26.73
C ALA A 4 -12.75 -19.19 -25.29
N PRO A 5 -13.71 -20.09 -24.97
CA PRO A 5 -14.27 -20.12 -23.61
C PRO A 5 -13.26 -20.52 -22.52
N LEU A 6 -12.31 -21.42 -22.83
CA LEU A 6 -11.26 -21.80 -21.89
C LEU A 6 -10.32 -20.63 -21.59
N TRP A 7 -9.93 -19.88 -22.63
CA TRP A 7 -9.10 -18.68 -22.48
C TRP A 7 -9.80 -17.58 -21.66
N ALA A 8 -11.10 -17.39 -21.85
CA ALA A 8 -11.88 -16.44 -21.07
C ALA A 8 -11.91 -16.81 -19.57
N ILE A 9 -12.11 -18.08 -19.24
CA ILE A 9 -12.13 -18.54 -17.83
C ILE A 9 -10.78 -18.28 -17.16
N ILE A 10 -9.69 -18.69 -17.80
CA ILE A 10 -8.33 -18.48 -17.25
C ILE A 10 -8.06 -16.98 -17.05
N PHE A 11 -8.46 -16.15 -18.01
CA PHE A 11 -8.28 -14.70 -17.93
C PHE A 11 -9.05 -14.08 -16.75
N PHE A 12 -10.32 -14.43 -16.55
CA PHE A 12 -11.09 -13.90 -15.42
C PHE A 12 -10.62 -14.43 -14.07
N VAL A 13 -10.20 -15.70 -13.99
CA VAL A 13 -9.59 -16.25 -12.78
C VAL A 13 -8.32 -15.48 -12.42
N MET A 14 -7.46 -15.20 -13.41
CA MET A 14 -6.27 -14.38 -13.20
C MET A 14 -6.62 -13.00 -12.63
N LEU A 15 -7.58 -12.29 -13.23
CA LEU A 15 -8.02 -10.98 -12.73
C LEU A 15 -8.55 -11.04 -11.29
N ILE A 16 -9.34 -12.07 -10.96
CA ILE A 16 -9.84 -12.27 -9.59
C ILE A 16 -8.68 -12.54 -8.63
N THR A 17 -7.73 -13.42 -8.98
CA THR A 17 -6.60 -13.72 -8.10
C THR A 17 -5.69 -12.52 -7.86
N LEU A 18 -5.46 -11.67 -8.88
CA LEU A 18 -4.69 -10.43 -8.74
C LEU A 18 -5.39 -9.43 -7.81
N GLY A 19 -6.71 -9.29 -7.96
CA GLY A 19 -7.50 -8.45 -7.08
C GLY A 19 -7.51 -8.97 -5.64
N LEU A 20 -7.68 -10.28 -5.44
CA LEU A 20 -7.74 -10.89 -4.12
C LEU A 20 -6.44 -10.71 -3.32
N ASP A 21 -5.28 -10.96 -3.93
CA ASP A 21 -3.98 -10.79 -3.27
C ASP A 21 -3.79 -9.35 -2.76
N SER A 22 -4.09 -8.37 -3.62
CA SER A 22 -4.01 -6.95 -3.27
C SER A 22 -4.97 -6.58 -2.13
N GLN A 23 -6.18 -7.15 -2.11
CA GLN A 23 -7.17 -6.90 -1.06
C GLN A 23 -6.76 -7.51 0.28
N PHE A 24 -6.12 -8.69 0.28
CA PHE A 24 -5.61 -9.29 1.53
C PHE A 24 -4.55 -8.41 2.18
N VAL A 25 -3.59 -7.91 1.39
CA VAL A 25 -2.55 -7.00 1.89
C VAL A 25 -3.16 -5.71 2.44
N MET A 26 -4.18 -5.15 1.78
CA MET A 26 -4.83 -3.92 2.25
C MET A 26 -5.59 -4.11 3.57
N VAL A 27 -6.32 -5.20 3.74
CA VAL A 27 -7.01 -5.49 5.01
C VAL A 27 -6.00 -5.79 6.11
N GLU A 28 -4.93 -6.50 5.80
CA GLU A 28 -3.85 -6.79 6.74
C GLU A 28 -3.14 -5.52 7.21
N THR A 29 -2.80 -4.60 6.30
CA THR A 29 -2.11 -3.34 6.66
C THR A 29 -2.99 -2.46 7.55
N VAL A 30 -4.27 -2.29 7.20
CA VAL A 30 -5.22 -1.50 8.01
C VAL A 30 -5.40 -2.11 9.39
N THR A 31 -5.65 -3.42 9.47
CA THR A 31 -5.89 -4.08 10.76
C THR A 31 -4.63 -4.13 11.62
N THR A 32 -3.46 -4.30 11.02
CA THR A 32 -2.17 -4.24 11.74
C THR A 32 -1.93 -2.85 12.31
N ALA A 33 -2.15 -1.78 11.53
CA ALA A 33 -2.04 -0.41 12.02
C ALA A 33 -2.99 -0.14 13.20
N MET A 34 -4.21 -0.67 13.16
CA MET A 34 -5.15 -0.57 14.29
C MET A 34 -4.65 -1.32 15.55
N PHE A 35 -4.02 -2.48 15.39
CA PHE A 35 -3.49 -3.25 16.52
C PHE A 35 -2.21 -2.66 17.12
N ASP A 36 -1.44 -1.92 16.32
CA ASP A 36 -0.25 -1.22 16.79
C ASP A 36 -0.60 0.04 17.59
N GLU A 37 -1.65 0.78 17.18
CA GLU A 37 -2.15 1.93 17.93
C GLU A 37 -2.93 1.53 19.20
N TRP A 38 -3.76 0.47 19.11
CA TRP A 38 -4.54 -0.04 20.24
C TRP A 38 -4.25 -1.51 20.54
N PRO A 39 -3.30 -1.80 21.44
CA PRO A 39 -2.91 -3.17 21.79
C PRO A 39 -4.05 -4.02 22.38
N SER A 40 -5.05 -3.39 22.99
CA SER A 40 -6.23 -4.05 23.57
C SER A 40 -7.10 -4.75 22.53
N LEU A 41 -7.12 -4.27 21.28
CA LEU A 41 -7.89 -4.86 20.19
C LEU A 41 -7.31 -6.21 19.72
N ARG A 42 -6.04 -6.49 20.05
CA ARG A 42 -5.34 -7.72 19.64
C ARG A 42 -5.99 -8.99 20.21
N MET A 43 -6.66 -8.89 21.37
CA MET A 43 -7.45 -9.99 21.97
C MET A 43 -8.68 -10.36 21.13
N TYR A 44 -9.21 -9.42 20.34
CA TYR A 44 -10.42 -9.60 19.54
C TYR A 44 -10.12 -9.55 18.02
N LYS A 45 -8.91 -9.95 17.61
CA LYS A 45 -8.42 -9.86 16.22
C LYS A 45 -9.46 -10.27 15.18
N SER A 46 -10.06 -11.46 15.32
CA SER A 46 -11.06 -11.96 14.37
C SER A 46 -12.30 -11.07 14.26
N LYS A 47 -12.77 -10.51 15.38
CA LYS A 47 -13.95 -9.62 15.38
C LYS A 47 -13.65 -8.29 14.68
N VAL A 48 -12.45 -7.74 14.91
CA VAL A 48 -12.00 -6.50 14.28
C VAL A 48 -11.87 -6.68 12.77
N VAL A 49 -11.25 -7.77 12.31
CA VAL A 49 -11.13 -8.07 10.87
C VAL A 49 -12.50 -8.17 10.22
N VAL A 50 -13.44 -8.94 10.80
CA VAL A 50 -14.80 -9.08 10.27
C VAL A 50 -15.51 -7.72 10.22
N ALA A 51 -15.33 -6.87 11.23
CA ALA A 51 -15.91 -5.54 11.25
C ALA A 51 -15.35 -4.65 10.12
N VAL A 52 -14.02 -4.64 9.92
CA VAL A 52 -13.38 -3.88 8.82
C VAL A 52 -13.87 -4.38 7.45
N CYS A 53 -13.93 -5.70 7.25
CA CYS A 53 -14.46 -6.28 6.01
C CYS A 53 -15.95 -5.94 5.80
N ALA A 54 -16.76 -5.95 6.86
CA ALA A 54 -18.18 -5.60 6.78
C ALA A 54 -18.38 -4.11 6.40
N VAL A 55 -17.58 -3.21 6.99
CA VAL A 55 -17.58 -1.79 6.61
C VAL A 55 -17.14 -1.61 5.16
N GLY A 56 -16.06 -2.28 4.75
CA GLY A 56 -15.59 -2.25 3.36
C GLY A 56 -16.63 -2.77 2.36
N TRP A 57 -17.36 -3.83 2.72
CA TRP A 57 -18.45 -4.36 1.92
C TRP A 57 -19.61 -3.36 1.78
N LEU A 58 -20.04 -2.73 2.88
CA LEU A 58 -21.11 -1.72 2.87
C LEU A 58 -20.75 -0.51 1.99
N LEU A 59 -19.51 -0.02 2.09
CA LEU A 59 -19.01 1.06 1.24
C LEU A 59 -18.89 0.60 -0.22
N GLY A 60 -18.48 -0.64 -0.45
CA GLY A 60 -18.39 -1.26 -1.77
C GLY A 60 -19.72 -1.33 -2.53
N LEU A 61 -20.84 -1.48 -1.81
CA LEU A 61 -22.18 -1.48 -2.42
C LEU A 61 -22.49 -0.19 -3.19
N LEU A 62 -21.93 0.95 -2.79
CA LEU A 62 -22.10 2.22 -3.49
C LEU A 62 -21.58 2.15 -4.94
N PHE A 63 -20.49 1.39 -5.16
CA PHE A 63 -19.90 1.19 -6.48
C PHE A 63 -20.68 0.22 -7.37
N CYS A 64 -21.54 -0.62 -6.79
CA CYS A 64 -22.39 -1.54 -7.54
C CYS A 64 -23.68 -0.90 -8.06
N THR A 65 -23.93 0.37 -7.76
CA THR A 65 -25.10 1.10 -8.27
C THR A 65 -24.93 1.48 -9.76
N PRO A 66 -26.01 1.79 -10.50
CA PRO A 66 -25.91 2.17 -11.92
C PRO A 66 -24.99 3.37 -12.20
N GLY A 67 -24.81 4.27 -11.21
CA GLY A 67 -23.88 5.39 -11.26
C GLY A 67 -22.54 5.13 -10.58
N GLY A 68 -22.32 3.93 -10.05
CA GLY A 68 -21.16 3.58 -9.23
C GLY A 68 -19.83 3.73 -9.95
N ILE A 69 -19.79 3.54 -11.27
CA ILE A 69 -18.58 3.77 -12.08
C ILE A 69 -18.12 5.23 -12.07
N TYR A 70 -19.05 6.20 -11.99
CA TYR A 70 -18.69 7.61 -11.88
C TYR A 70 -18.07 7.92 -10.52
N LEU A 71 -18.64 7.34 -9.45
CA LEU A 71 -18.10 7.47 -8.10
C LEU A 71 -16.72 6.79 -8.00
N PHE A 72 -16.57 5.61 -8.60
CA PHE A 72 -15.30 4.89 -8.68
C PHE A 72 -14.23 5.73 -9.36
N ASN A 73 -14.52 6.26 -10.56
CA ASN A 73 -13.58 7.11 -11.30
C ASN A 73 -13.21 8.39 -10.54
N LEU A 74 -14.17 8.99 -9.83
CA LEU A 74 -13.93 10.17 -9.00
C LEU A 74 -12.95 9.85 -7.87
N ILE A 75 -13.20 8.76 -7.13
CA ILE A 75 -12.33 8.35 -6.02
C ILE A 75 -10.96 7.92 -6.53
N ASP A 76 -10.88 7.19 -7.63
CA ASP A 76 -9.59 6.78 -8.21
C ASP A 76 -8.74 8.00 -8.61
N SER A 77 -9.36 8.99 -9.27
CA SER A 77 -8.66 10.20 -9.71
C SER A 77 -8.20 11.08 -8.54
N TYR A 78 -9.03 11.26 -7.52
CA TYR A 78 -8.76 12.21 -6.43
C TYR A 78 -8.08 11.58 -5.20
N ALA A 79 -8.48 10.36 -4.79
CA ALA A 79 -7.98 9.72 -3.58
C ALA A 79 -6.68 8.94 -3.82
N ALA A 80 -6.57 8.20 -4.94
CA ALA A 80 -5.39 7.37 -5.19
C ALA A 80 -4.24 8.16 -5.84
N GLY A 81 -4.54 9.12 -6.72
CA GLY A 81 -3.50 9.91 -7.40
C GLY A 81 -2.82 10.93 -6.48
N TYR A 82 -3.49 12.05 -6.23
CA TYR A 82 -2.86 13.21 -5.57
C TYR A 82 -2.58 12.98 -4.07
N SER A 83 -3.48 12.30 -3.35
CA SER A 83 -3.30 12.09 -1.90
C SER A 83 -2.11 11.18 -1.59
N LEU A 84 -1.92 10.08 -2.33
CA LEU A 84 -0.79 9.18 -2.11
C LEU A 84 0.54 9.85 -2.46
N LEU A 85 0.58 10.64 -3.53
CA LEU A 85 1.78 11.41 -3.89
C LEU A 85 2.20 12.38 -2.79
N LEU A 86 1.26 13.14 -2.22
CA LEU A 86 1.55 14.06 -1.13
C LEU A 86 2.07 13.35 0.13
N ILE A 87 1.46 12.20 0.48
CA ILE A 87 1.92 11.38 1.61
C ILE A 87 3.34 10.86 1.34
N ALA A 88 3.62 10.35 0.15
CA ALA A 88 4.94 9.83 -0.22
C ALA A 88 6.03 10.92 -0.14
N ILE A 89 5.76 12.13 -0.64
CA ILE A 89 6.68 13.27 -0.53
C ILE A 89 6.93 13.62 0.94
N ALA A 90 5.87 13.66 1.76
CA ALA A 90 5.99 13.95 3.18
C ALA A 90 6.82 12.89 3.91
N GLU A 91 6.61 11.60 3.63
CA GLU A 91 7.38 10.50 4.22
C GLU A 91 8.86 10.58 3.87
N ILE A 92 9.21 10.90 2.61
CA ILE A 92 10.62 11.04 2.21
C ILE A 92 11.27 12.22 2.90
N ILE A 93 10.59 13.37 2.98
CA ILE A 93 11.12 14.55 3.67
C ILE A 93 11.33 14.22 5.16
N LEU A 94 10.39 13.52 5.78
CA LEU A 94 10.48 13.11 7.18
C LEU A 94 11.67 12.17 7.41
N VAL A 95 11.84 11.14 6.58
CA VAL A 95 12.94 10.17 6.75
C VAL A 95 14.30 10.79 6.43
N THR A 96 14.43 11.56 5.35
CA THR A 96 15.72 12.08 4.88
C THR A 96 16.19 13.31 5.67
N TYR A 97 15.32 14.29 5.89
CA TYR A 97 15.67 15.57 6.50
C TYR A 97 15.37 15.64 8.00
N VAL A 98 14.21 15.15 8.46
CA VAL A 98 13.82 15.26 9.88
C VAL A 98 14.48 14.19 10.74
N TYR A 99 14.33 12.91 10.36
CA TYR A 99 14.97 11.80 11.05
C TYR A 99 16.48 11.75 10.78
N GLY A 100 16.88 12.15 9.57
CA GLY A 100 18.26 12.23 9.12
C GLY A 100 18.74 10.90 8.53
N TYR A 101 19.15 10.94 7.26
CA TYR A 101 19.64 9.76 6.52
C TYR A 101 20.77 9.00 7.22
N VAL A 102 21.66 9.69 7.94
CA VAL A 102 22.80 9.04 8.62
C VAL A 102 22.31 8.08 9.71
N ARG A 103 21.32 8.49 10.51
CA ARG A 103 20.70 7.65 11.54
C ARG A 103 19.93 6.49 10.91
N PHE A 104 19.22 6.75 9.82
CA PHE A 104 18.51 5.71 9.06
C PHE A 104 19.47 4.65 8.51
N SER A 105 20.58 5.06 7.90
CA SER A 105 21.62 4.14 7.40
C SER A 105 22.26 3.30 8.50
N GLU A 106 22.42 3.85 9.70
CA GLU A 106 22.93 3.12 10.86
C GLU A 106 21.94 2.06 11.37
N ASN A 107 20.65 2.39 11.45
CA ASN A 107 19.61 1.42 11.81
C ASN A 107 19.56 0.24 10.82
N ILE A 108 19.66 0.52 9.51
CA ILE A 108 19.69 -0.56 8.51
C ILE A 108 20.92 -1.45 8.71
N LYS A 109 22.08 -0.86 9.01
CA LYS A 109 23.31 -1.61 9.31
C LYS A 109 23.16 -2.49 10.55
N GLN A 110 22.41 -2.05 11.56
CA GLN A 110 22.13 -2.85 12.75
C GLN A 110 21.16 -4.01 12.47
N MET A 111 20.20 -3.83 11.56
CA MET A 111 19.22 -4.87 11.19
C MET A 111 19.78 -5.95 10.26
N ILE A 112 20.54 -5.55 9.23
CA ILE A 112 20.98 -6.45 8.14
C ILE A 112 22.45 -6.85 8.29
N GLY A 113 23.22 -6.15 9.14
CA GLY A 113 24.65 -6.34 9.31
C GLY A 113 25.52 -5.37 8.49
N PRO A 114 26.83 -5.63 8.37
CA PRO A 114 27.77 -4.68 7.75
C PRO A 114 27.46 -4.45 6.27
N GLN A 115 27.26 -3.20 5.90
CA GLN A 115 26.98 -2.79 4.52
C GLN A 115 28.25 -2.34 3.79
N ASN A 116 28.38 -2.74 2.53
CA ASN A 116 29.45 -2.28 1.64
C ASN A 116 29.29 -0.77 1.34
N ILE A 117 30.42 -0.05 1.21
CA ILE A 117 30.43 1.41 0.99
C ILE A 117 29.66 1.82 -0.29
N PHE A 118 29.73 0.98 -1.34
CA PHE A 118 29.03 1.20 -2.62
C PHE A 118 27.51 1.11 -2.49
N LEU A 119 27.02 0.14 -1.70
CA LEU A 119 25.59 0.01 -1.39
C LEU A 119 25.10 1.23 -0.63
N ARG A 120 25.86 1.66 0.38
CA ARG A 120 25.50 2.86 1.16
C ARG A 120 25.41 4.11 0.28
N LEU A 121 26.35 4.30 -0.65
CA LEU A 121 26.33 5.43 -1.57
C LEU A 121 25.14 5.36 -2.55
N TYR A 122 24.87 4.17 -3.11
CA TYR A 122 23.70 3.95 -3.98
C TYR A 122 22.39 4.30 -3.26
N TRP A 123 22.20 3.77 -2.05
CA TRP A 123 21.02 4.07 -1.24
C TRP A 123 20.96 5.56 -0.86
N SER A 124 22.09 6.21 -0.58
CA SER A 124 22.11 7.66 -0.29
C SER A 124 21.64 8.50 -1.47
N CYS A 125 22.12 8.18 -2.68
CA CYS A 125 21.74 8.88 -3.91
C CYS A 125 20.27 8.63 -4.25
N THR A 126 19.79 7.39 -4.09
CA THR A 126 18.39 7.06 -4.35
C THR A 126 17.45 7.84 -3.44
N TRP A 127 17.77 7.97 -2.14
CA TRP A 127 16.88 8.63 -1.19
C TRP A 127 16.93 10.16 -1.24
N HIS A 128 18.10 10.76 -1.51
CA HIS A 128 18.21 12.22 -1.56
C HIS A 128 17.87 12.83 -2.92
N ILE A 129 18.08 12.10 -4.02
CA ILE A 129 17.96 12.65 -5.36
C ILE A 129 16.86 11.94 -6.13
N LEU A 130 16.90 10.62 -6.23
CA LEU A 130 16.00 9.87 -7.10
C LEU A 130 14.54 9.92 -6.58
N ALA A 131 14.35 9.72 -5.29
CA ALA A 131 13.03 9.69 -4.66
C ALA A 131 12.28 11.04 -4.76
N PRO A 132 12.86 12.20 -4.40
CA PRO A 132 12.18 13.48 -4.57
C PRO A 132 12.00 13.87 -6.05
N VAL A 133 12.96 13.56 -6.94
CA VAL A 133 12.84 13.90 -8.37
C VAL A 133 11.75 13.08 -9.07
N LEU A 134 11.55 11.81 -8.70
CA LEU A 134 10.51 10.97 -9.30
C LEU A 134 9.10 11.30 -8.80
N LEU A 135 8.99 11.90 -7.61
CA LEU A 135 7.69 12.24 -7.00
C LEU A 135 7.28 13.69 -7.27
N THR A 136 8.14 14.49 -7.90
CA THR A 136 7.81 15.84 -8.40
C THR A 136 7.26 15.73 -9.82
#